data_AF-A0A379W2X1-F1
#
_entry.id   AF-A0A379W2X1-F1
#
_cell.length_a   1.000
_cell.length_b   1.000
_cell.length_c   1.000
_cell.angle_alpha   90.00
_cell.angle_beta   90.00
_cell.angle_gamma   90.00
#
_symmetry.space_group_name_H-M   'P 1'
#
loop_
_entity.id
_entity.type
_entity.pdbx_description
1 polymer ?
#
loop_
_entity_poly.entity_id
_entity_poly.type
_entity_poly.pdbx_seq_one_letter_code
_entity_poly.pdbx_strand_id
1 'polypeptide(L)'
;MQLEVILPLVAYLIVVFGVSIYAMRKRTAGTFLNEYFLGSRSMGGIVLAMTLTATYISASSFIGGPGAAYKYGLGWVLLAMIQLPAVWLSLGILGKKFAILARRYNAVTLNDMLFARYQSRLLVWLASLSLLVAFIAQ
;
A
#
# COMPACT_ATOMS: atom_id res chain seq x y z
N MET A 1 21.43 -5.86 30.06
CA MET A 1 20.61 -6.17 28.87
C MET A 1 19.26 -5.48 29.02
N GLN A 2 18.80 -4.72 28.02
CA GLN A 2 17.48 -4.06 28.06
C GLN A 2 16.36 -5.07 27.78
N LEU A 3 16.16 -6.01 28.70
CA LEU A 3 15.16 -7.07 28.59
C LEU A 3 13.74 -6.51 28.43
N GLU A 4 13.47 -5.33 29.00
CA GLU A 4 12.20 -4.60 28.91
C GLU A 4 11.83 -4.18 27.48
N VAL A 5 12.81 -4.01 26.58
CA VAL A 5 12.57 -3.63 25.17
C VAL A 5 12.61 -4.86 24.26
N ILE A 6 13.52 -5.79 24.55
CA ILE A 6 13.71 -7.00 23.76
C ILE A 6 12.48 -7.91 23.86
N LEU A 7 11.90 -8.05 25.05
CA LEU A 7 10.80 -8.98 25.28
C LEU A 7 9.51 -8.57 24.53
N PRO A 8 9.04 -7.31 24.55
CA PRO A 8 7.93 -6.87 23.70
C PRO A 8 8.21 -6.98 22.21
N LEU A 9 9.44 -6.70 21.77
CA LEU A 9 9.81 -6.80 20.36
C LEU A 9 9.73 -8.24 19.85
N VAL A 10 10.28 -9.19 20.60
CA VAL A 10 10.23 -10.61 20.27
C VAL A 10 8.78 -11.12 20.30
N ALA A 11 7.99 -10.72 21.31
CA ALA A 11 6.57 -11.06 21.38
C ALA A 11 5.80 -10.52 20.16
N TYR A 12 6.02 -9.26 19.78
CA TYR A 12 5.43 -8.65 18.59
C TYR A 12 5.78 -9.45 17.32
N LEU A 13 7.05 -9.78 17.12
CA LEU A 13 7.48 -10.58 15.97
C LEU A 13 6.80 -11.95 15.95
N ILE A 14 6.75 -12.65 17.08
CA ILE A 14 6.07 -13.95 17.18
C ILE A 14 4.59 -13.83 16.78
N VAL A 15 3.90 -12.79 17.25
CA VAL A 15 2.49 -12.55 16.88
C VAL A 15 2.36 -12.28 15.39
N VAL A 16 3.19 -11.39 14.81
CA VAL A 16 3.15 -11.08 13.37
C VAL A 16 3.42 -12.34 12.52
N PHE A 17 4.44 -13.13 12.86
CA PHE A 17 4.74 -14.38 12.18
C PHE A 17 3.62 -15.41 12.35
N GLY A 18 3.07 -15.55 13.56
CA GLY A 18 1.96 -16.46 13.85
C GLY A 18 0.72 -16.13 13.02
N VAL A 19 0.32 -14.85 12.99
CA VAL A 19 -0.80 -14.37 12.16
C VAL A 19 -0.51 -14.58 10.68
N SER A 20 0.73 -14.32 10.23
CA SER A 20 1.13 -14.51 8.83
C SER A 20 1.05 -15.98 8.42
N ILE A 21 1.56 -16.91 9.24
CA ILE A 21 1.48 -18.36 8.97
C ILE A 21 0.04 -18.83 8.97
N TYR A 22 -0.78 -18.37 9.92
CA TYR A 22 -2.20 -18.68 9.97
C TYR A 22 -2.92 -18.19 8.71
N ALA A 23 -2.68 -16.95 8.28
CA ALA A 23 -3.24 -16.38 7.07
C ALA A 23 -2.78 -17.14 5.82
N MET A 24 -1.52 -17.58 5.75
CA MET A 24 -1.02 -18.42 4.66
C MET A 24 -1.72 -19.78 4.61
N ARG A 25 -1.96 -20.42 5.76
CA ARG A 25 -2.62 -21.73 5.84
C ARG A 25 -4.11 -21.67 5.52
N LYS A 26 -4.76 -20.53 5.76
CA LYS A 26 -6.19 -20.31 5.47
C LYS A 26 -6.46 -19.91 4.01
N ARG A 27 -5.42 -19.82 3.16
CA ARG A 27 -5.60 -19.60 1.72
C ARG A 27 -6.37 -20.77 1.12
N THR A 28 -7.60 -20.53 0.69
CA THR A 28 -8.51 -21.58 0.22
C THR A 28 -9.30 -21.18 -1.03
N ALA A 29 -9.16 -19.95 -1.54
CA ALA A 29 -10.07 -19.44 -2.57
C ALA A 29 -9.35 -18.79 -3.76
N GLY A 30 -9.14 -19.58 -4.83
CA GLY A 30 -8.92 -19.09 -6.19
C GLY A 30 -7.49 -19.21 -6.73
N THR A 31 -7.18 -18.39 -7.75
CA THR A 31 -5.83 -18.31 -8.36
C THR A 31 -4.87 -17.56 -7.44
N PHE A 32 -3.66 -18.10 -7.24
CA PHE A 32 -2.61 -17.56 -6.35
C PHE A 32 -2.43 -16.04 -6.46
N LEU A 33 -2.39 -15.50 -7.68
CA LEU A 33 -2.19 -14.07 -7.91
C LEU A 33 -3.34 -13.20 -7.38
N ASN A 34 -4.58 -13.68 -7.47
CA ASN A 34 -5.76 -12.92 -7.04
C ASN A 34 -5.93 -12.97 -5.51
N GLU A 35 -5.60 -14.09 -4.89
CA GLU A 35 -5.62 -14.22 -3.44
C GLU A 35 -4.46 -13.47 -2.78
N TYR A 36 -3.26 -13.51 -3.38
CA TYR A 36 -2.07 -12.85 -2.85
C TYR A 36 -2.08 -11.33 -3.02
N PHE A 37 -2.37 -10.83 -4.23
CA PHE A 37 -2.30 -9.39 -4.52
C PHE A 37 -3.61 -8.64 -4.28
N LEU A 38 -4.75 -9.30 -4.44
CA LEU A 38 -6.07 -8.66 -4.35
C LEU A 38 -6.88 -9.13 -3.14
N GLY A 39 -6.36 -10.07 -2.34
CA GLY A 39 -7.09 -10.62 -1.20
C GLY A 39 -8.44 -11.18 -1.60
N SER A 40 -8.54 -11.83 -2.76
CA SER A 40 -9.80 -12.32 -3.38
C SER A 40 -10.85 -11.24 -3.67
N ARG A 41 -10.46 -9.95 -3.65
CA ARG A 41 -11.36 -8.79 -3.80
C ARG A 41 -12.50 -8.75 -2.77
N SER A 42 -12.35 -9.46 -1.66
CA SER A 42 -13.34 -9.57 -0.58
C SER A 42 -13.07 -8.61 0.59
N MET A 43 -11.96 -7.88 0.56
CA MET A 43 -11.65 -6.87 1.56
C MET A 43 -12.72 -5.77 1.59
N GLY A 44 -13.39 -5.61 2.73
CA GLY A 44 -14.34 -4.53 2.95
C GLY A 44 -13.67 -3.15 2.98
N GLY A 45 -14.45 -2.09 2.77
CA GLY A 45 -13.94 -0.71 2.68
C GLY A 45 -13.12 -0.25 3.88
N ILE A 46 -13.49 -0.68 5.09
CA ILE A 46 -12.76 -0.34 6.33
C ILE A 46 -11.37 -1.00 6.35
N VAL A 47 -11.28 -2.28 5.99
CA VAL A 47 -10.00 -3.02 5.95
C VAL A 47 -9.07 -2.42 4.91
N LEU A 48 -9.61 -2.02 3.74
CA LEU A 48 -8.86 -1.32 2.71
C LEU A 48 -8.35 0.04 3.19
N ALA A 49 -9.19 0.80 3.91
CA ALA A 49 -8.78 2.09 4.49
C ALA A 49 -7.67 1.92 5.52
N MET A 50 -7.78 0.93 6.42
CA MET A 50 -6.74 0.64 7.41
C MET A 50 -5.42 0.23 6.74
N THR A 51 -5.48 -0.59 5.69
CA THR A 51 -4.28 -1.02 4.94
C THR A 51 -3.62 0.17 4.26
N LEU A 52 -4.41 1.08 3.67
CA LEU A 52 -3.90 2.31 3.08
C LEU A 52 -3.21 3.20 4.14
N THR A 53 -3.85 3.39 5.29
CA THR A 53 -3.27 4.15 6.40
C THR A 53 -1.98 3.51 6.90
N ALA A 54 -1.94 2.18 7.03
CA ALA A 54 -0.73 1.45 7.43
C ALA A 54 0.41 1.62 6.42
N THR A 55 0.14 1.61 5.11
CA THR A 55 1.15 1.87 4.08
C THR A 55 1.68 3.31 4.16
N TYR A 56 0.81 4.27 4.47
CA TYR A 56 1.20 5.67 4.59
C TYR A 56 2.01 5.94 5.87
N ILE A 57 1.62 5.34 7.01
CA ILE A 57 2.34 5.43 8.27
C ILE A 57 3.45 4.39 8.27
N SER A 58 4.51 4.65 7.51
CA SER A 58 5.71 3.82 7.51
C SER A 58 6.75 4.33 8.52
N ALA A 59 7.79 3.53 8.75
CA ALA A 59 8.92 3.93 9.61
C ALA A 59 9.57 5.25 9.16
N SER A 60 9.59 5.53 7.85
CA SER A 60 10.15 6.78 7.31
C SER A 60 9.29 7.99 7.71
N SER A 61 7.97 7.86 7.71
CA SER A 61 7.05 8.91 8.15
C SER A 61 7.10 9.11 9.67
N PHE A 62 7.23 8.02 10.43
CA PHE A 62 7.27 8.07 11.90
C PHE A 62 8.53 8.74 12.44
N ILE A 63 9.69 8.51 11.82
CA ILE A 63 10.97 9.12 12.22
C ILE A 63 11.17 10.47 11.51
N GLY A 64 10.91 10.52 10.20
CA GLY A 64 11.15 11.68 9.36
C GLY A 64 10.16 12.83 9.61
N GLY A 65 8.89 12.53 9.93
CA GLY A 65 7.87 13.55 10.21
C GLY A 65 8.23 14.44 11.41
N PRO A 66 8.43 13.88 12.61
CA PRO A 66 8.85 14.64 13.79
C PRO A 66 10.23 15.29 13.62
N GLY A 67 11.19 14.60 12.97
CA GLY A 67 12.51 15.17 12.69
C GLY A 67 12.47 16.39 11.78
N ALA A 68 11.62 16.35 10.73
CA ALA A 68 11.38 17.49 9.86
C ALA A 68 10.58 18.59 10.57
N ALA A 69 9.58 18.26 11.38
CA ALA A 69 8.85 19.25 12.18
C ALA A 69 9.74 19.96 13.21
N TYR A 70 10.74 19.26 13.77
CA TYR A 70 11.73 19.87 14.66
C TYR A 70 12.64 20.86 13.93
N LYS A 71 13.05 20.53 12.69
CA LYS A 71 13.97 21.37 11.90
C LYS A 71 13.28 22.52 11.15
N TYR A 72 12.09 22.28 10.59
CA TYR A 72 11.36 23.18 9.71
C TYR A 72 10.11 23.78 10.40
N GLY A 73 9.85 23.43 11.66
CA GLY A 73 8.70 23.89 12.42
C GLY A 73 7.38 23.21 12.00
N LEU A 74 6.27 23.72 12.56
CA LEU A 74 4.92 23.21 12.30
C LEU A 74 4.45 23.42 10.84
N GLY A 75 5.18 24.21 10.04
CA GLY A 75 4.91 24.36 8.60
C GLY A 75 5.00 23.02 7.85
N TRP A 76 5.89 22.11 8.28
CA TRP A 76 5.95 20.76 7.71
C TRP A 76 4.70 19.94 8.00
N VAL A 77 4.09 20.12 9.18
CA VAL A 77 2.85 19.42 9.56
C VAL A 77 1.70 19.86 8.67
N LEU A 78 1.59 21.16 8.39
CA LEU A 78 0.57 21.69 7.48
C LEU A 78 0.74 21.14 6.05
N LEU A 79 1.98 21.05 5.55
CA LEU A 79 2.27 20.42 4.25
C LEU A 79 1.87 18.94 4.25
N ALA A 80 2.18 18.22 5.33
CA ALA A 80 1.79 16.81 5.46
C ALA A 80 0.25 16.64 5.51
N MET A 81 -0.48 17.59 6.12
CA MET A 81 -1.95 17.55 6.20
C MET A 81 -2.64 17.68 4.84
N ILE A 82 -2.02 18.32 3.84
CA ILE A 82 -2.58 18.45 2.49
C ILE A 82 -2.69 17.08 1.79
N GLN A 83 -1.87 16.10 2.19
CA GLN A 83 -1.91 14.76 1.61
C GLN A 83 -3.21 14.02 1.94
N LEU A 84 -3.83 14.28 3.10
CA LEU A 84 -5.08 13.63 3.53
C LEU A 84 -6.25 13.90 2.55
N PRO A 85 -6.64 15.16 2.27
CA PRO A 85 -7.70 15.44 1.30
C PRO A 85 -7.33 15.03 -0.12
N ALA A 86 -6.05 15.12 -0.50
CA ALA A 86 -5.59 14.66 -1.82
C ALA A 86 -5.81 13.15 -1.99
N VAL A 87 -5.44 12.35 -0.99
CA VAL A 87 -5.65 10.90 -0.98
C VAL A 87 -7.14 10.56 -0.97
N TRP A 88 -7.95 11.24 -0.15
CA TRP A 88 -9.40 11.05 -0.10
C TRP A 88 -10.08 11.37 -1.44
N LEU A 89 -9.71 12.50 -2.06
CA LEU A 89 -10.29 12.92 -3.34
C LEU A 89 -9.83 11.99 -4.48
N SER A 90 -8.56 11.61 -4.49
CA SER A 90 -8.01 10.67 -5.46
C SER A 90 -8.71 9.31 -5.36
N LEU A 91 -8.83 8.73 -4.17
CA LEU A 91 -9.47 7.42 -4.00
C LEU A 91 -10.99 7.47 -4.16
N GLY A 92 -11.64 8.54 -3.70
CA GLY A 92 -13.07 8.73 -3.86
C GLY A 92 -13.48 8.83 -5.34
N ILE A 93 -12.74 9.59 -6.13
CA ILE A 93 -13.07 9.82 -7.55
C ILE A 93 -12.47 8.74 -8.46
N LEU A 94 -11.17 8.47 -8.34
CA LEU A 94 -10.44 7.56 -9.23
C LEU A 94 -10.51 6.13 -8.75
N GLY A 95 -10.50 5.88 -7.44
CA GLY A 95 -10.50 4.52 -6.87
C GLY A 95 -11.68 3.69 -7.33
N LYS A 96 -12.91 4.25 -7.35
CA LYS A 96 -14.09 3.55 -7.87
C LYS A 96 -13.95 3.22 -9.36
N LYS A 97 -13.43 4.16 -10.18
CA LYS A 97 -13.25 3.94 -11.63
C LYS A 97 -12.19 2.87 -11.90
N PHE A 98 -11.05 2.93 -11.20
CA PHE A 98 -10.00 1.91 -11.30
C PHE A 98 -10.51 0.54 -10.83
N ALA A 99 -11.28 0.46 -9.74
CA ALA A 99 -11.86 -0.79 -9.28
C ALA A 99 -12.84 -1.41 -10.30
N ILE A 100 -13.56 -0.60 -11.07
CA ILE A 100 -14.42 -1.09 -12.16
C ILE A 100 -13.59 -1.63 -13.33
N LEU A 101 -12.59 -0.87 -13.80
CA LEU A 101 -11.72 -1.32 -14.89
C LEU A 101 -10.91 -2.57 -14.50
N ALA A 102 -10.39 -2.64 -13.27
CA ALA A 102 -9.59 -3.76 -12.80
C ALA A 102 -10.40 -5.06 -12.77
N ARG A 103 -11.70 -4.96 -12.42
CA ARG A 103 -12.65 -6.08 -12.52
C ARG A 103 -12.97 -6.45 -13.96
N ARG A 104 -13.14 -5.47 -14.85
CA ARG A 104 -13.43 -5.71 -16.28
C ARG A 104 -12.30 -6.45 -17.00
N TYR A 105 -11.05 -6.08 -16.72
CA TYR A 105 -9.88 -6.64 -17.38
C TYR A 105 -9.19 -7.77 -16.58
N ASN A 106 -9.73 -8.14 -15.42
CA ASN A 106 -9.08 -9.02 -14.45
C ASN A 106 -7.61 -8.65 -14.17
N ALA A 107 -7.32 -7.36 -14.20
CA ALA A 107 -6.00 -6.82 -13.94
C ALA A 107 -5.64 -6.95 -12.46
N VAL A 108 -4.38 -7.31 -12.20
CA VAL A 108 -3.80 -7.37 -10.85
C VAL A 108 -2.95 -6.12 -10.60
N THR A 109 -2.28 -5.63 -11.63
CA THR A 109 -1.43 -4.42 -11.58
C THR A 109 -1.99 -3.28 -12.41
N LEU A 110 -1.54 -2.05 -12.14
CA LEU A 110 -1.87 -0.89 -12.97
C LEU A 110 -1.34 -1.07 -14.41
N ASN A 111 -0.19 -1.72 -14.56
CA ASN A 111 0.40 -2.03 -15.85
C ASN A 111 -0.47 -2.98 -16.67
N ASP A 112 -1.11 -3.98 -16.05
CA ASP A 112 -2.07 -4.84 -16.73
C ASP A 112 -3.29 -4.05 -17.22
N MET A 113 -3.74 -3.05 -16.46
CA MET A 113 -4.82 -2.15 -16.88
C MET A 113 -4.41 -1.30 -18.08
N LEU A 114 -3.17 -0.80 -18.10
CA LEU A 114 -2.62 -0.04 -19.23
C LEU A 114 -2.44 -0.95 -20.46
N PHE A 115 -1.94 -2.16 -20.28
CA PHE A 115 -1.80 -3.14 -21.36
C PHE A 115 -3.16 -3.51 -21.95
N ALA A 116 -4.16 -3.79 -21.11
CA ALA A 116 -5.50 -4.14 -21.57
C ALA A 116 -6.18 -2.99 -22.34
N ARG A 117 -5.89 -1.73 -21.98
CA ARG A 117 -6.46 -0.55 -22.64
C ARG A 117 -5.73 -0.13 -23.92
N TYR A 118 -4.40 -0.19 -23.94
CA TYR A 118 -3.59 0.37 -25.03
C TYR A 118 -2.91 -0.69 -25.91
N GLN A 119 -2.86 -1.96 -25.49
CA GLN A 119 -2.25 -3.10 -26.21
C GLN A 119 -0.78 -2.90 -26.64
N SER A 120 -0.11 -1.83 -26.18
CA SER A 120 1.26 -1.50 -26.54
C SER A 120 2.22 -1.94 -25.44
N ARG A 121 3.17 -2.82 -25.80
CA ARG A 121 4.22 -3.29 -24.89
C ARG A 121 5.17 -2.16 -24.47
N LEU A 122 5.41 -1.17 -25.36
CA LEU A 122 6.28 -0.03 -25.06
C LEU A 122 5.74 0.83 -23.91
N LEU A 123 4.42 1.08 -23.89
CA LEU A 123 3.79 1.84 -22.82
C LEU A 123 3.89 1.12 -21.47
N VAL A 124 3.77 -0.21 -21.47
CA VAL A 124 3.94 -1.02 -20.25
C VAL A 124 5.37 -0.97 -19.74
N TRP A 125 6.37 -1.04 -20.63
CA TRP A 125 7.78 -0.91 -20.26
C TRP A 125 8.08 0.47 -19.67
N LEU A 126 7.62 1.54 -20.31
CA LEU A 126 7.78 2.90 -19.81
C LEU A 126 7.07 3.10 -18.46
N ALA A 127 5.85 2.59 -18.30
CA ALA A 127 5.12 2.67 -17.04
C ALA A 127 5.77 1.84 -15.93
N SER A 128 6.30 0.67 -16.24
CA SER A 128 7.05 -0.15 -15.28
C SER A 128 8.34 0.52 -14.86
N LEU A 129 9.08 1.11 -15.81
CA LEU A 129 10.31 1.84 -15.53
C LEU A 129 10.05 3.11 -14.72
N SER A 130 8.99 3.87 -15.05
CA SER A 130 8.64 5.06 -14.29
C SER A 130 8.21 4.73 -12.85
N LEU A 131 7.49 3.62 -12.64
CA LEU A 131 7.15 3.12 -11.31
C LEU A 131 8.40 2.73 -10.52
N LEU A 132 9.38 2.07 -11.15
CA LEU A 132 10.65 1.72 -10.50
C LEU A 132 11.45 2.97 -10.11
N VAL A 133 11.58 3.94 -11.02
CA VAL A 133 12.28 5.20 -10.75
C VAL A 133 11.59 5.97 -9.62
N ALA A 134 10.25 6.07 -9.66
CA ALA A 134 9.49 6.73 -8.60
C ALA A 134 9.67 6.05 -7.24
N PHE A 135 9.71 4.72 -7.21
CA PHE A 135 9.95 3.96 -5.98
C PHE A 135 11.36 4.17 -5.40
N ILE A 136 12.38 4.27 -6.26
CA ILE A 136 13.76 4.53 -5.83
C ILE A 136 13.93 5.99 -5.35
N ALA A 137 13.17 6.92 -5.92
CA ALA A 137 13.27 8.33 -5.61
C ALA A 137 12.52 8.75 -4.33
N GLN A 138 11.67 7.89 -3.78
CA GLN A 138 10.81 8.16 -2.62
C GLN A 138 11.45 7.69 -1.31
#